data_AF-A0A832ZIT9-F1
#
_entry.id   AF-A0A832ZIT9-F1
#
_cell.length_a   1.000
_cell.length_b   1.000
_cell.length_c   1.000
_cell.angle_alpha   90.00
_cell.angle_beta   90.00
_cell.angle_gamma   90.00
#
_symmetry.space_group_name_H-M   'P 1'
#
loop_
_entity.id
_entity.type
_entity.pdbx_description
1 polymer ?
#
loop_
_entity_poly.entity_id
_entity_poly.type
_entity_poly.pdbx_seq_one_letter_code
_entity_poly.pdbx_strand_id
1 'polypeptide(L)'
;MNAKQIIGIGLLALLGLLLGYLYISNINNLTIEHKISLSNKSSIIYIVYSPTCPHCEHLLEYISNIETKYPNVTFLKTTNAKEMNECLKEHNISWNFGVPLVVAFTKNKTYVIEGYPDKYQDINGYFLGENFERNACERSNGTAFYKDGKYLFCIFSNGRILGNKYAIEYLAEICSKESCIPKCNLS
;
A
#
# COMPACT_ATOMS: atom_id res chain seq x y z
N MET A 1 32.34 49.90 -18.14
CA MET A 1 30.96 49.61 -17.70
C MET A 1 30.45 50.81 -16.92
N ASN A 2 29.36 51.44 -17.34
CA ASN A 2 28.82 52.61 -16.65
C ASN A 2 27.98 52.17 -15.43
N ALA A 3 27.82 53.04 -14.42
CA ALA A 3 27.16 52.70 -13.16
C ALA A 3 25.77 52.08 -13.33
N LYS A 4 25.04 52.45 -14.40
CA LYS A 4 23.74 51.88 -14.75
C LYS A 4 23.80 50.40 -15.16
N GLN A 5 24.87 49.96 -15.85
CA GLN A 5 25.09 48.55 -16.21
C GLN A 5 25.42 47.68 -14.99
N ILE A 6 26.18 48.20 -14.02
CA ILE A 6 26.52 47.46 -12.79
C ILE A 6 25.27 47.24 -11.92
N ILE A 7 24.42 48.27 -11.79
CA ILE A 7 23.17 48.19 -11.03
C ILE A 7 22.19 47.20 -11.68
N GLY A 8 22.09 47.17 -13.01
CA GLY A 8 21.22 46.23 -13.73
C GLY A 8 21.60 44.76 -13.56
N ILE A 9 22.91 44.45 -13.58
CA ILE A 9 23.40 43.08 -13.37
C ILE A 9 23.19 42.64 -11.91
N GLY A 10 23.41 43.53 -10.94
CA GLY A 10 23.15 43.26 -9.53
C GLY A 10 21.67 42.94 -9.24
N LEU A 11 20.74 43.68 -9.86
CA LEU A 11 19.31 43.44 -9.73
C LEU A 11 18.86 42.10 -10.31
N LEU A 12 19.40 41.69 -11.46
CA LEU A 12 19.10 40.39 -12.07
C LEU A 12 19.59 39.21 -11.23
N ALA A 13 20.79 39.32 -10.65
CA ALA A 13 21.32 38.30 -9.75
C ALA A 13 20.48 38.16 -8.47
N LEU A 14 20.03 39.29 -7.89
CA LEU A 14 19.17 39.28 -6.71
C LEU A 14 17.80 38.65 -6.98
N LEU A 15 17.21 38.94 -8.15
CA LEU A 15 15.94 38.38 -8.57
C LEU A 15 16.04 36.86 -8.77
N GLY A 16 17.15 36.38 -9.37
CA GLY A 16 17.42 34.94 -9.52
C GLY A 16 17.54 34.21 -8.19
N LEU A 17 18.21 34.81 -7.20
CA LEU A 17 18.33 34.25 -5.85
C LEU A 17 16.96 34.19 -5.13
N LEU A 18 16.15 35.24 -5.27
CA LEU A 18 14.80 35.29 -4.70
C LEU A 18 13.88 34.21 -5.29
N LEU A 19 13.89 34.05 -6.62
CA LEU A 19 13.11 33.01 -7.30
C LEU A 19 13.59 31.61 -6.93
N GLY A 20 14.91 31.40 -6.83
CA GLY A 20 15.48 30.13 -6.35
C GLY A 20 15.08 29.79 -4.91
N TYR A 21 15.12 30.78 -4.01
CA TYR A 21 14.68 30.61 -2.62
C TYR A 21 13.19 30.27 -2.51
N LEU A 22 12.34 30.96 -3.27
CA LEU A 22 10.90 30.70 -3.31
C LEU A 22 10.60 29.29 -3.86
N TYR A 23 11.31 28.86 -4.90
CA TYR A 23 11.17 27.53 -5.48
C TYR A 23 11.59 26.42 -4.50
N ILE A 24 12.74 26.55 -3.85
CA ILE A 24 13.22 25.60 -2.82
C ILE A 24 12.25 25.57 -1.63
N SER A 25 11.78 26.74 -1.18
CA SER A 25 10.81 26.82 -0.07
C SER A 25 9.50 26.10 -0.42
N ASN A 26 9.03 26.21 -1.66
CA ASN A 26 7.83 25.52 -2.13
C ASN A 26 8.02 23.99 -2.18
N ILE A 27 9.17 23.49 -2.65
CA ILE A 27 9.48 22.04 -2.64
C ILE A 27 9.55 21.51 -1.21
N ASN A 28 10.17 22.26 -0.29
CA ASN A 28 10.23 21.89 1.12
C ASN A 28 8.84 21.84 1.75
N ASN A 29 7.96 22.79 1.42
CA ASN A 29 6.58 22.78 1.91
C ASN A 29 5.79 21.56 1.39
N LEU A 30 5.90 21.20 0.11
CA LEU A 30 5.24 20.02 -0.46
C LEU A 30 5.73 18.70 0.16
N THR A 31 7.02 18.58 0.41
CA THR A 31 7.59 17.40 1.09
C THR A 31 7.21 17.34 2.57
N ILE A 32 7.12 18.50 3.23
CA ILE A 32 6.64 18.60 4.61
C ILE A 32 5.15 18.26 4.69
N GLU A 33 4.30 18.73 3.79
CA GLU A 33 2.87 18.39 3.78
C GLU A 33 2.62 16.90 3.53
N HIS A 34 3.34 16.27 2.60
CA HIS A 34 3.28 14.82 2.40
C HIS A 34 3.73 14.06 3.66
N LYS A 35 4.79 14.52 4.32
CA LYS A 35 5.32 13.93 5.56
C LYS A 35 4.40 14.18 6.78
N ILE A 36 3.70 15.31 6.84
CA ILE A 36 2.75 15.65 7.91
C ILE A 36 1.40 14.93 7.69
N SER A 37 0.98 14.71 6.45
CA SER A 37 -0.19 13.88 6.13
C SER A 37 0.02 12.42 6.57
N LEU A 38 1.25 11.92 6.52
CA LEU A 38 1.62 10.61 7.06
C LEU A 38 1.81 10.62 8.60
N SER A 39 2.11 11.78 9.22
CA SER A 39 2.30 11.87 10.67
C SER A 39 0.99 11.97 11.47
N ASN A 40 -0.12 12.29 10.82
CA ASN A 40 -1.46 12.21 11.42
C ASN A 40 -1.97 10.77 11.41
N LYS A 41 -1.57 9.95 12.41
CA LYS A 41 -2.25 8.72 12.92
C LYS A 41 -2.93 7.79 11.90
N SER A 42 -2.54 7.80 10.62
CA SER A 42 -3.19 7.00 9.60
C SER A 42 -2.59 5.61 9.60
N SER A 43 -3.46 4.61 9.58
CA SER A 43 -3.02 3.22 9.55
C SER A 43 -2.58 2.87 8.15
N ILE A 44 -1.38 2.33 7.97
CA ILE A 44 -0.86 2.06 6.62
C ILE A 44 -1.05 0.58 6.26
N ILE A 45 -1.64 0.35 5.08
CA ILE A 45 -1.62 -0.91 4.36
C ILE A 45 -0.80 -0.70 3.09
N TYR A 46 0.27 -1.47 2.93
CA TYR A 46 1.12 -1.40 1.75
C TYR A 46 0.59 -2.33 0.67
N ILE A 47 0.55 -1.85 -0.58
CA ILE A 47 0.15 -2.63 -1.75
C ILE A 47 1.27 -2.57 -2.77
N VAL A 48 1.94 -3.69 -3.02
CA VAL A 48 2.87 -3.82 -4.14
C VAL A 48 2.14 -4.35 -5.35
N TYR A 49 2.32 -3.67 -6.48
CA TYR A 49 1.65 -3.99 -7.72
C TYR A 49 2.55 -3.82 -8.94
N SER A 50 2.10 -4.35 -10.08
CA SER A 50 2.64 -4.06 -11.40
C SER A 50 1.55 -3.43 -12.28
N PRO A 51 1.85 -2.41 -13.09
CA PRO A 51 0.89 -1.82 -14.04
C PRO A 51 0.38 -2.80 -15.10
N THR A 52 1.11 -3.89 -15.37
CA THR A 52 0.74 -4.91 -16.38
C THR A 52 0.05 -6.13 -15.79
N CYS A 53 -0.23 -6.12 -14.49
CA CYS A 53 -0.79 -7.26 -13.77
C CYS A 53 -2.33 -7.12 -13.66
N PRO A 54 -3.13 -7.97 -14.33
CA PRO A 54 -4.60 -7.86 -14.31
C PRO A 54 -5.20 -8.10 -12.92
N HIS A 55 -4.60 -8.99 -12.12
CA HIS A 55 -4.96 -9.19 -10.71
C HIS A 55 -4.77 -7.91 -9.89
N CYS A 56 -3.73 -7.15 -10.21
CA CYS A 56 -3.38 -5.93 -9.52
C CYS A 56 -4.33 -4.79 -9.90
N GLU A 57 -4.66 -4.66 -11.19
CA GLU A 57 -5.67 -3.72 -11.67
C GLU A 57 -7.00 -3.94 -10.96
N HIS A 58 -7.47 -5.19 -10.91
CA HIS A 58 -8.73 -5.55 -10.23
C HIS A 58 -8.69 -5.24 -8.73
N LEU A 59 -7.57 -5.54 -8.05
CA LEU A 59 -7.38 -5.16 -6.66
C LEU A 59 -7.44 -3.64 -6.47
N LEU A 60 -6.73 -2.87 -7.30
CA LEU A 60 -6.66 -1.41 -7.16
C LEU A 60 -8.02 -0.73 -7.42
N GLU A 61 -8.79 -1.23 -8.39
CA GLU A 61 -10.19 -0.82 -8.60
C GLU A 61 -11.04 -1.13 -7.36
N TYR A 62 -10.85 -2.30 -6.76
CA TYR A 62 -11.58 -2.64 -5.55
C TYR A 62 -11.19 -1.75 -4.35
N ILE A 63 -9.90 -1.45 -4.19
CA ILE A 63 -9.38 -0.58 -3.13
C ILE A 63 -9.96 0.84 -3.23
N SER A 64 -10.02 1.42 -4.43
CA SER A 64 -10.60 2.77 -4.60
C SER A 64 -12.07 2.85 -4.16
N ASN A 65 -12.81 1.75 -4.28
CA ASN A 65 -14.20 1.65 -3.83
C ASN A 65 -14.33 1.58 -2.29
N ILE A 66 -13.35 0.99 -1.58
CA ILE A 66 -13.43 0.81 -0.13
C ILE A 66 -12.64 1.85 0.67
N GLU A 67 -11.77 2.63 0.05
CA GLU A 67 -11.00 3.71 0.70
C GLU A 67 -11.92 4.66 1.49
N THR A 68 -13.09 5.00 0.93
CA THR A 68 -14.09 5.86 1.60
C THR A 68 -14.74 5.22 2.83
N LYS A 69 -14.82 3.89 2.88
CA LYS A 69 -15.35 3.12 4.02
C LYS A 69 -14.35 3.09 5.19
N TYR A 70 -13.06 3.27 4.92
CA TYR A 70 -11.99 3.21 5.92
C TYR A 70 -11.14 4.50 5.89
N PRO A 71 -11.71 5.68 6.23
CA PRO A 71 -11.06 6.98 6.03
C PRO A 71 -9.79 7.19 6.89
N ASN A 72 -9.57 6.35 7.91
CA ASN A 72 -8.38 6.37 8.74
C ASN A 72 -7.31 5.35 8.32
N VAL A 73 -7.52 4.66 7.20
CA VAL A 73 -6.59 3.69 6.62
C VAL A 73 -6.07 4.22 5.29
N THR A 74 -4.74 4.35 5.20
CA THR A 74 -4.03 4.74 3.98
C THR A 74 -3.57 3.48 3.26
N PHE A 75 -4.07 3.27 2.04
CA PHE A 75 -3.59 2.21 1.15
C PHE A 75 -2.43 2.76 0.31
N LEU A 76 -1.20 2.51 0.76
CA LEU A 76 0.02 2.99 0.12
C LEU A 76 0.42 2.03 -1.01
N LYS A 77 0.18 2.49 -2.25
CA LYS A 77 0.42 1.73 -3.48
C LYS A 77 1.84 1.99 -3.97
N THR A 78 2.59 0.94 -4.34
CA THR A 78 3.94 1.07 -4.88
C THR A 78 4.26 0.04 -5.96
N THR A 79 5.09 0.42 -6.93
CA THR A 79 5.74 -0.50 -7.88
C THR A 79 7.18 -0.82 -7.47
N ASN A 80 7.68 -0.23 -6.37
CA ASN A 80 9.04 -0.40 -5.89
C ASN A 80 9.20 -1.71 -5.11
N ALA A 81 9.17 -2.82 -5.85
CA ALA A 81 9.29 -4.16 -5.30
C ALA A 81 10.64 -4.40 -4.59
N LYS A 82 11.70 -3.69 -5.00
CA LYS A 82 13.02 -3.81 -4.37
C LYS A 82 12.98 -3.32 -2.92
N GLU A 83 12.51 -2.09 -2.68
CA GLU A 83 12.43 -1.52 -1.34
C GLU A 83 11.44 -2.28 -0.45
N MET A 84 10.32 -2.73 -1.00
CA MET A 84 9.42 -3.59 -0.23
C MET A 84 10.13 -4.88 0.19
N ASN A 85 10.85 -5.55 -0.72
CA ASN A 85 11.55 -6.79 -0.38
C ASN A 85 12.65 -6.57 0.66
N GLU A 86 13.36 -5.45 0.61
CA GLU A 86 14.33 -5.06 1.65
C GLU A 86 13.64 -4.89 3.01
N CYS A 87 12.53 -4.14 3.07
CA CYS A 87 11.72 -3.98 4.28
C CYS A 87 11.20 -5.32 4.82
N LEU A 88 10.66 -6.19 3.96
CA LEU A 88 10.13 -7.49 4.37
C LEU A 88 11.21 -8.39 4.97
N LYS A 89 12.43 -8.36 4.41
CA LYS A 89 13.58 -9.10 4.95
C LYS A 89 13.97 -8.62 6.35
N GLU A 90 13.96 -7.32 6.61
CA GLU A 90 14.19 -6.76 7.95
C GLU A 90 13.17 -7.25 8.98
N HIS A 91 11.98 -7.65 8.52
CA HIS A 91 10.92 -8.24 9.32
C HIS A 91 10.82 -9.76 9.23
N ASN A 92 11.85 -10.45 8.72
CA ASN A 92 11.92 -11.91 8.56
C ASN A 92 10.80 -12.49 7.68
N ILE A 93 10.29 -11.72 6.72
CA ILE A 93 9.27 -12.14 5.77
C ILE A 93 9.97 -12.38 4.43
N SER A 94 9.92 -13.62 3.96
CA SER A 94 10.35 -13.95 2.60
C SER A 94 9.31 -13.46 1.59
N TRP A 95 9.75 -13.02 0.42
CA TRP A 95 8.84 -12.73 -0.69
C TRP A 95 9.56 -13.02 -2.01
N ASN A 96 8.85 -13.65 -2.93
CA ASN A 96 9.37 -14.10 -4.22
C ASN A 96 9.04 -13.12 -5.36
N PHE A 97 8.66 -11.89 -5.04
CA PHE A 97 8.26 -10.84 -5.99
C PHE A 97 6.93 -11.10 -6.72
N GLY A 98 6.10 -12.05 -6.26
CA GLY A 98 4.72 -12.21 -6.75
C GLY A 98 3.82 -11.03 -6.40
N VAL A 99 3.04 -10.53 -7.35
CA VAL A 99 2.09 -9.41 -7.17
C VAL A 99 0.66 -9.80 -7.59
N PRO A 100 -0.39 -9.19 -7.01
CA PRO A 100 -0.32 -8.18 -5.95
C PRO A 100 0.10 -8.78 -4.59
N LEU A 101 0.81 -7.97 -3.81
CA LEU A 101 1.17 -8.26 -2.43
C LEU A 101 0.57 -7.17 -1.54
N VAL A 102 -0.17 -7.55 -0.50
CA VAL A 102 -0.71 -6.60 0.47
C VAL A 102 -0.14 -6.92 1.85
N VAL A 103 0.43 -5.90 2.51
CA VAL A 103 1.12 -6.06 3.79
C VAL A 103 0.66 -4.99 4.77
N ALA A 104 0.40 -5.39 6.01
CA ALA A 104 0.23 -4.44 7.10
C ALA A 104 0.86 -4.96 8.39
N PHE A 105 1.38 -4.03 9.19
CA PHE A 105 2.05 -4.32 10.44
C PHE A 105 1.20 -3.79 11.59
N THR A 106 0.81 -4.66 12.52
CA THR A 106 0.26 -4.24 13.82
C THR A 106 1.34 -4.33 14.88
N LYS A 107 1.03 -3.94 16.12
CA LYS A 107 1.96 -4.12 17.25
C LYS A 107 2.36 -5.59 17.46
N ASN A 108 1.45 -6.52 17.20
CA ASN A 108 1.59 -7.92 17.60
C ASN A 108 1.74 -8.90 16.42
N LYS A 109 1.38 -8.46 15.20
CA LYS A 109 1.26 -9.35 14.05
C LYS A 109 1.50 -8.61 12.74
N THR A 110 2.16 -9.28 11.81
CA THR A 110 2.20 -8.88 10.41
C THR A 110 1.18 -9.67 9.62
N TYR A 111 0.42 -8.99 8.77
CA TYR A 111 -0.52 -9.59 7.84
C TYR A 111 0.09 -9.51 6.44
N VAL A 112 0.12 -10.65 5.74
CA VAL A 112 0.62 -10.76 4.37
C VAL A 112 -0.46 -11.46 3.55
N ILE A 113 -1.04 -10.74 2.60
CA ILE A 113 -2.02 -11.26 1.64
C ILE A 113 -1.32 -11.38 0.29
N GLU A 114 -1.38 -12.55 -0.32
CA GLU A 114 -0.78 -12.83 -1.62
C GLU A 114 -1.84 -13.12 -2.69
N GLY A 115 -1.62 -12.51 -3.86
CA GLY A 115 -2.53 -12.62 -4.98
C GLY A 115 -3.82 -11.82 -4.78
N TYR A 116 -4.64 -11.84 -5.82
CA TYR A 116 -6.02 -11.35 -5.83
C TYR A 116 -6.64 -11.92 -7.12
N PRO A 117 -7.93 -12.30 -7.17
CA PRO A 117 -8.52 -12.73 -8.44
C PRO A 117 -8.39 -11.60 -9.48
N ASP A 118 -8.21 -11.94 -10.75
CA ASP A 118 -8.56 -10.98 -11.81
C ASP A 118 -10.09 -10.90 -11.95
N LYS A 119 -10.56 -10.00 -12.82
CA LYS A 119 -11.98 -9.77 -13.05
C LYS A 119 -12.76 -11.02 -13.51
N TYR A 120 -12.12 -11.95 -14.22
CA TYR A 120 -12.76 -13.18 -14.72
C TYR A 120 -12.71 -14.31 -13.69
N GLN A 121 -11.74 -14.26 -12.78
CA GLN A 121 -11.61 -15.20 -11.68
C GLN A 121 -12.43 -14.81 -10.46
N ASP A 122 -12.82 -13.54 -10.32
CA ASP A 122 -13.63 -13.08 -9.21
C ASP A 122 -15.08 -13.57 -9.34
N ILE A 123 -15.44 -14.54 -8.50
CA ILE A 123 -16.81 -15.03 -8.37
C ILE A 123 -17.29 -14.68 -6.97
N ASN A 124 -18.10 -13.62 -6.87
CA ASN A 124 -18.68 -13.11 -5.62
C ASN A 124 -17.65 -12.70 -4.55
N GLY A 125 -16.49 -12.19 -4.97
CA GLY A 125 -15.40 -11.75 -4.12
C GLY A 125 -14.39 -12.84 -3.76
N TYR A 126 -14.51 -14.03 -4.35
CA TYR A 126 -13.63 -15.17 -4.13
C TYR A 126 -12.88 -15.56 -5.41
N PHE A 127 -11.66 -16.06 -5.26
CA PHE A 127 -10.83 -16.64 -6.30
C PHE A 127 -11.45 -17.93 -6.85
N LEU A 128 -12.00 -17.85 -8.07
CA LEU A 128 -12.74 -18.94 -8.73
C LEU A 128 -13.94 -19.46 -7.90
N GLY A 129 -14.46 -18.63 -6.98
CA GLY A 129 -15.62 -18.94 -6.14
C GLY A 129 -15.29 -19.58 -4.79
N GLU A 130 -16.22 -19.43 -3.85
CA GLU A 130 -16.06 -19.88 -2.46
C GLU A 130 -15.69 -21.36 -2.34
N ASN A 131 -16.38 -22.24 -3.07
CA ASN A 131 -16.13 -23.68 -3.03
C ASN A 131 -14.71 -24.02 -3.54
N PHE A 132 -14.22 -23.29 -4.53
CA PHE A 132 -12.86 -23.50 -5.04
C PHE A 132 -11.83 -23.11 -3.97
N GLU A 133 -11.94 -21.92 -3.40
CA GLU A 133 -11.02 -21.46 -2.36
C GLU A 133 -11.03 -22.37 -1.12
N ARG A 134 -12.21 -22.81 -0.67
CA ARG A 134 -12.35 -23.75 0.47
C ARG A 134 -11.63 -25.07 0.19
N ASN A 135 -11.87 -25.67 -0.97
CA ASN A 135 -11.20 -26.91 -1.38
C ASN A 135 -9.69 -26.72 -1.51
N ALA A 136 -9.23 -25.59 -2.05
CA ALA A 136 -7.80 -25.26 -2.15
C ALA A 136 -7.19 -25.06 -0.76
N CYS A 137 -7.91 -24.44 0.16
CA CYS A 137 -7.49 -24.26 1.54
C CYS A 137 -7.28 -25.59 2.25
N GLU A 138 -8.23 -26.51 2.14
CA GLU A 138 -8.13 -27.86 2.73
C GLU A 138 -6.94 -28.63 2.13
N ARG A 139 -6.79 -28.64 0.80
CA ARG A 139 -5.69 -29.34 0.11
C ARG A 139 -4.30 -28.81 0.45
N SER A 140 -4.20 -27.54 0.82
CA SER A 140 -2.94 -26.90 1.19
C SER A 140 -2.64 -26.97 2.70
N ASN A 141 -3.44 -27.72 3.48
CA ASN A 141 -3.41 -27.70 4.95
C ASN A 141 -3.51 -26.28 5.52
N GLY A 142 -4.28 -25.43 4.85
CA GLY A 142 -4.61 -24.08 5.31
C GLY A 142 -5.71 -24.10 6.36
N THR A 143 -5.83 -22.99 7.08
CA THR A 143 -6.90 -22.72 8.04
C THR A 143 -7.93 -21.81 7.38
N ALA A 144 -9.16 -22.31 7.22
CA ALA A 144 -10.28 -21.50 6.75
C ALA A 144 -10.70 -20.50 7.83
N PHE A 145 -10.84 -19.23 7.46
CA PHE A 145 -11.31 -18.17 8.36
C PHE A 145 -12.80 -17.92 8.12
N TYR A 146 -13.58 -17.90 9.21
CA TYR A 146 -15.03 -17.69 9.18
C TYR A 146 -15.41 -16.50 10.05
N LYS A 147 -16.46 -15.76 9.64
CA LYS A 147 -17.12 -14.73 10.44
C LYS A 147 -18.62 -14.93 10.31
N ASP A 148 -19.32 -15.05 11.44
CA ASP A 148 -20.77 -15.26 11.50
C ASP A 148 -21.26 -16.46 10.65
N GLY A 149 -20.50 -17.56 10.69
CA GLY A 149 -20.78 -18.77 9.91
C GLY A 149 -20.45 -18.69 8.42
N LYS A 150 -20.02 -17.54 7.91
CA LYS A 150 -19.62 -17.35 6.51
C LYS A 150 -18.11 -17.52 6.33
N TYR A 151 -17.70 -18.30 5.32
CA TYR A 151 -16.30 -18.40 4.91
C TYR A 151 -15.82 -17.06 4.31
N LEU A 152 -14.67 -16.57 4.76
CA LEU A 152 -14.09 -15.34 4.22
C LEU A 152 -12.87 -15.62 3.34
N PHE A 153 -11.86 -16.31 3.86
CA PHE A 153 -10.61 -16.56 3.15
C PHE A 153 -9.83 -17.70 3.79
N CYS A 154 -8.77 -18.14 3.11
CA CYS A 154 -7.83 -19.12 3.62
C CYS A 154 -6.58 -18.45 4.22
N ILE A 155 -6.08 -18.99 5.33
CA ILE A 155 -4.75 -18.71 5.87
C ILE A 155 -3.90 -19.95 5.63
N PHE A 156 -2.90 -19.86 4.77
CA PHE A 156 -1.96 -20.95 4.50
C PHE A 156 -1.11 -21.28 5.74
N SER A 157 -0.54 -22.49 5.77
CA SER A 157 0.28 -22.99 6.88
C SER A 157 1.52 -22.13 7.19
N ASN A 158 2.01 -21.37 6.21
CA ASN A 158 3.09 -20.40 6.37
C ASN A 158 2.61 -19.03 6.91
N GLY A 159 1.34 -18.91 7.30
CA GLY A 159 0.73 -17.70 7.84
C GLY A 159 0.26 -16.67 6.80
N ARG A 160 0.48 -16.92 5.50
CA ARG A 160 0.01 -16.04 4.43
C ARG A 160 -1.47 -16.20 4.18
N ILE A 161 -2.12 -15.13 3.81
CA ILE A 161 -3.55 -15.10 3.52
C ILE A 161 -3.75 -15.16 2.01
N LEU A 162 -4.67 -16.01 1.55
CA LEU A 162 -5.10 -16.01 0.16
C LEU A 162 -5.84 -14.71 -0.13
N GLY A 163 -5.37 -13.96 -1.14
CA GLY A 163 -5.98 -12.70 -1.52
C GLY A 163 -7.31 -12.85 -2.23
N ASN A 164 -8.33 -12.28 -1.60
CA ASN A 164 -9.67 -12.14 -2.12
C ASN A 164 -10.31 -10.89 -1.49
N LYS A 165 -11.54 -10.55 -1.90
CA LYS A 165 -12.25 -9.36 -1.43
C LYS A 165 -12.33 -9.30 0.10
N TYR A 166 -12.68 -10.42 0.73
CA TYR A 166 -12.94 -10.50 2.16
C TYR A 166 -11.65 -10.40 3.00
N ALA A 167 -10.52 -10.91 2.50
CA ALA A 167 -9.22 -10.74 3.12
C ALA A 167 -8.80 -9.27 3.17
N ILE A 168 -9.05 -8.53 2.08
CA ILE A 168 -8.77 -7.09 2.00
C ILE A 168 -9.66 -6.30 2.96
N GLU A 169 -10.97 -6.53 2.98
CA GLU A 169 -11.88 -5.86 3.94
C GLU A 169 -11.54 -6.18 5.38
N TYR A 170 -11.18 -7.43 5.67
CA TYR A 170 -10.77 -7.86 7.01
C TYR A 170 -9.51 -7.13 7.47
N LEU A 171 -8.51 -7.00 6.60
CA LEU A 171 -7.30 -6.27 6.93
C LEU A 171 -7.55 -4.78 7.13
N ALA A 172 -8.38 -4.17 6.28
CA ALA A 172 -8.80 -2.77 6.43
C ALA A 172 -9.57 -2.55 7.75
N GLU A 173 -10.45 -3.48 8.13
CA GLU A 173 -11.18 -3.45 9.41
C GLU A 173 -10.22 -3.52 10.60
N ILE A 174 -9.22 -4.41 10.58
CA ILE A 174 -8.19 -4.49 11.63
C ILE A 174 -7.42 -3.18 11.70
N CYS A 175 -6.89 -2.69 10.58
CA CYS A 175 -6.08 -1.48 10.56
C CYS A 175 -6.87 -0.26 11.02
N SER A 176 -8.17 -0.19 10.69
CA SER A 176 -9.05 0.87 11.15
C SER A 176 -9.27 0.86 12.67
N LYS A 177 -9.27 -0.32 13.31
CA LYS A 177 -9.53 -0.50 14.75
C LYS A 177 -8.28 -0.48 15.64
N GLU A 178 -7.23 -1.19 15.23
CA GLU A 178 -6.05 -1.50 16.07
C GLU A 178 -4.80 -0.69 15.71
N SER A 179 -4.92 0.20 14.72
CA SER A 179 -3.82 0.98 14.13
C SER A 179 -2.71 0.13 13.51
N CYS A 180 -2.62 0.15 12.18
CA CYS A 180 -1.48 -0.43 11.45
C CYS A 180 -0.31 0.56 11.36
N ILE A 181 0.85 0.13 11.83
CA ILE A 181 2.04 0.95 12.05
C ILE A 181 2.85 1.04 10.75
N PRO A 182 3.26 2.25 10.32
CA PRO A 182 4.22 2.39 9.22
C PRO A 182 5.56 1.75 9.61
N LYS A 183 6.01 0.77 8.82
CA LYS A 183 7.27 0.05 9.03
C LYS A 183 8.21 0.13 7.84
N CYS A 184 7.68 0.19 6.62
CA CYS A 184 8.48 0.37 5.42
C CYS A 184 8.54 1.85 5.04
N ASN A 185 9.75 2.35 4.77
CA ASN A 185 9.98 3.66 4.18
C ASN A 185 10.17 3.48 2.67
N LEU A 186 9.08 3.63 1.92
CA LEU A 186 9.09 3.48 0.47
C LEU A 186 9.24 4.87 -0.15
N SER A 187 10.28 5.06 -0.97
CA SER A 187 10.60 6.31 -1.67
C SER A 187 10.17 6.34 -3.12
#